data_AF-A0A091DYF1-F1
#
_entry.id   AF-A0A091DYF1-F1
#
_cell.length_a   1.000
_cell.length_b   1.000
_cell.length_c   1.000
_cell.angle_alpha   90.00
_cell.angle_beta   90.00
_cell.angle_gamma   90.00
#
_symmetry.space_group_name_H-M   'P 1'
#
loop_
_entity.id
_entity.type
_entity.pdbx_description
1 polymer ?
#
loop_
_entity_poly.entity_id
_entity_poly.type
_entity_poly.pdbx_seq_one_letter_code
_entity_poly.pdbx_strand_id
1 'polypeptide(L)'
;MAFVVFVLQLAIYILLLPVHLLNFLGLWSWICKMWFPCFLSRFTVIYNKQMASKKRELFSNLQEFAGPSGKLSLLELGCGTGANFKFYPPECRSIAENRHLQFERFLVGVGENMHQVADGTVDAVVCTLVLCSVRNQEQVLREVRRVLRPGLSLSTDLIKYSSSALPLSCTPSHQPVTPPFI
;
A
#
# COMPACT_ATOMS: atom_id res chain seq x y z
N MET A 1 -18.42 25.62 -29.98
CA MET A 1 -18.32 25.13 -28.59
C MET A 1 -19.56 24.34 -28.17
N ALA A 2 -20.78 24.89 -28.24
CA ALA A 2 -22.01 24.20 -27.78
C ALA A 2 -22.29 22.84 -28.48
N PHE A 3 -22.10 22.76 -29.80
CA PHE A 3 -22.30 21.50 -30.55
C PHE A 3 -21.34 20.38 -30.13
N VAL A 4 -20.06 20.72 -29.89
CA VAL A 4 -19.06 19.75 -29.43
C VAL A 4 -19.40 19.23 -28.03
N VAL A 5 -19.84 20.12 -27.13
CA VAL A 5 -20.30 19.73 -25.79
C VAL A 5 -21.51 18.80 -25.86
N PHE A 6 -22.46 19.08 -26.75
CA PHE A 6 -23.64 18.23 -26.95
C PHE A 6 -23.28 16.84 -27.46
N VAL A 7 -22.39 16.75 -28.46
CA VAL A 7 -21.91 15.46 -28.99
C VAL A 7 -21.16 14.67 -27.92
N LEU A 8 -20.32 15.33 -27.11
CA LEU A 8 -19.62 14.68 -25.99
C LEU A 8 -20.59 14.17 -24.92
N GLN A 9 -21.61 14.97 -24.56
CA GLN A 9 -22.64 14.55 -23.60
C GLN A 9 -23.41 13.33 -24.11
N LEU A 10 -23.85 13.34 -25.37
CA LEU A 10 -24.57 12.21 -25.96
C LEU A 10 -23.70 10.94 -25.98
N ALA A 11 -22.42 11.08 -26.33
CA ALA A 11 -21.48 9.96 -26.31
C ALA A 11 -21.30 9.38 -24.90
N ILE A 12 -21.20 10.22 -23.86
CA ILE A 12 -21.13 9.79 -22.46
C ILE A 12 -22.42 9.06 -22.06
N TYR A 13 -23.60 9.60 -22.42
CA TYR A 13 -24.87 8.95 -22.11
C TYR A 13 -25.01 7.58 -22.77
N ILE A 14 -24.64 7.46 -24.06
CA ILE A 14 -24.66 6.18 -24.78
C ILE A 14 -23.69 5.19 -24.14
N LEU A 15 -22.52 5.64 -23.67
CA LEU A 15 -21.54 4.78 -22.99
C LEU A 15 -22.02 4.32 -21.60
N LEU A 16 -22.77 5.16 -20.88
CA LEU A 16 -23.30 4.86 -19.54
C LEU A 16 -24.62 4.09 -19.56
N LEU A 17 -25.41 4.20 -20.64
CA LEU A 17 -26.71 3.54 -20.80
C LEU A 17 -26.67 2.03 -20.50
N PRO A 18 -25.69 1.24 -20.99
CA PRO A 18 -25.62 -0.19 -20.70
C PRO A 18 -25.37 -0.46 -19.22
N VAL A 19 -24.56 0.37 -18.55
CA VAL A 19 -24.29 0.26 -17.10
C VAL A 19 -25.55 0.57 -16.31
N HIS A 20 -26.28 1.63 -16.68
CA HIS A 20 -27.55 1.97 -16.03
C HIS A 20 -28.62 0.91 -16.25
N LEU A 21 -28.72 0.35 -17.46
CA LEU A 21 -29.64 -0.73 -17.78
C LEU A 21 -29.32 -2.01 -17.00
N LEU A 22 -28.04 -2.40 -16.95
CA LEU A 22 -27.57 -3.54 -16.15
C LEU A 22 -27.82 -3.31 -14.65
N ASN A 23 -27.70 -2.08 -14.16
CA ASN A 23 -28.00 -1.71 -12.78
C ASN A 23 -29.51 -1.75 -12.48
N PHE A 24 -30.33 -1.24 -13.40
CA PHE A 24 -31.79 -1.31 -13.31
C PHE A 24 -32.31 -2.75 -13.28
N LEU A 25 -31.70 -3.65 -14.07
CA LEU A 25 -32.03 -5.08 -14.10
C LEU A 25 -31.46 -5.86 -12.90
N GLY A 26 -30.75 -5.22 -11.96
CA GLY A 26 -30.15 -5.86 -10.77
C GLY A 26 -28.94 -6.77 -11.06
N LEU A 27 -28.64 -7.05 -12.33
CA LEU A 27 -27.55 -7.91 -12.79
C LEU A 27 -26.16 -7.30 -12.56
N TRP A 28 -26.06 -5.97 -12.50
CA TRP A 28 -24.79 -5.26 -12.31
C TRP A 28 -24.05 -5.71 -11.04
N SER A 29 -24.76 -5.85 -9.93
CA SER A 29 -24.17 -6.26 -8.65
C SER A 29 -23.55 -7.66 -8.71
N TRP A 30 -24.17 -8.59 -9.43
CA TRP A 30 -23.71 -9.96 -9.59
C TRP A 30 -22.52 -10.05 -10.54
N ILE A 31 -22.59 -9.36 -11.68
CA ILE A 31 -21.49 -9.27 -12.65
C ILE A 31 -20.26 -8.63 -12.00
N CYS A 32 -20.43 -7.51 -11.29
CA CYS A 32 -19.34 -6.87 -10.57
C CYS A 32 -18.72 -7.84 -9.56
N LYS A 33 -19.50 -8.48 -8.69
CA LYS A 33 -18.94 -9.40 -7.68
C LYS A 33 -18.20 -10.60 -8.28
N MET A 34 -18.58 -11.07 -9.46
CA MET A 34 -17.99 -12.27 -10.05
C MET A 34 -16.79 -11.97 -10.97
N TRP A 35 -16.90 -10.94 -11.82
CA TRP A 35 -15.86 -10.60 -12.80
C TRP A 35 -14.82 -9.64 -12.27
N PHE A 36 -15.22 -8.65 -11.47
CA PHE A 36 -14.32 -7.58 -11.02
C PHE A 36 -13.18 -8.12 -10.13
N PRO A 37 -13.41 -9.00 -9.13
CA PRO A 37 -12.31 -9.55 -8.34
C PRO A 37 -11.39 -10.44 -9.16
N CYS A 38 -11.93 -11.24 -10.07
CA CYS A 38 -11.14 -12.10 -10.95
C CYS A 38 -10.24 -11.29 -11.89
N PHE A 39 -10.81 -10.24 -12.49
CA PHE A 39 -10.09 -9.30 -13.34
C PHE A 39 -8.99 -8.58 -12.55
N LEU A 40 -9.33 -7.95 -11.41
CA LEU A 40 -8.37 -7.27 -10.54
C LEU A 40 -7.27 -8.22 -10.06
N SER A 41 -7.59 -9.47 -9.72
CA SER A 41 -6.61 -10.47 -9.30
C SER A 41 -5.61 -10.76 -10.43
N ARG A 42 -6.08 -10.97 -11.67
CA ARG A 42 -5.20 -11.14 -12.84
C ARG A 42 -4.34 -9.91 -13.11
N PHE A 43 -4.92 -8.72 -13.06
CA PHE A 43 -4.18 -7.46 -13.21
C PHE A 43 -3.12 -7.29 -12.12
N THR A 44 -3.45 -7.65 -10.88
CA THR A 44 -2.53 -7.59 -9.74
C THR A 44 -1.33 -8.52 -9.94
N VAL A 45 -1.52 -9.72 -10.49
CA VAL A 45 -0.41 -10.64 -10.80
C VAL A 45 0.50 -10.06 -11.88
N ILE A 46 -0.06 -9.51 -12.96
CA ILE A 46 0.71 -8.90 -14.05
C ILE A 46 1.50 -7.69 -13.54
N TYR A 47 0.84 -6.81 -12.79
CA TYR A 47 1.46 -5.65 -12.16
C TYR A 47 2.61 -6.06 -11.23
N ASN A 48 2.40 -7.06 -10.36
CA ASN A 48 3.43 -7.58 -9.47
C ASN A 48 4.63 -8.17 -10.22
N LYS A 49 4.42 -8.78 -11.40
CA LYS A 49 5.50 -9.28 -12.25
C LYS A 49 6.30 -8.15 -12.86
N GLN A 50 5.63 -7.12 -13.39
CA GLN A 50 6.29 -5.94 -13.95
C GLN A 50 7.08 -5.16 -12.89
N MET A 51 6.59 -5.11 -11.66
CA MET A 51 7.22 -4.38 -10.57
C MET A 51 8.33 -5.15 -9.86
N ALA A 52 8.67 -6.35 -10.31
CA ALA A 52 9.67 -7.18 -9.64
C ALA A 52 11.07 -6.54 -9.57
N SER A 53 11.52 -5.85 -10.62
CA SER A 53 12.81 -5.15 -10.60
C SER A 53 12.81 -3.99 -9.60
N LYS A 54 11.79 -3.13 -9.67
CA LYS A 54 11.63 -1.98 -8.76
C LYS A 54 11.48 -2.41 -7.30
N LYS A 55 10.75 -3.49 -7.03
CA LYS A 55 10.65 -4.06 -5.68
C LYS A 55 12.00 -4.55 -5.18
N ARG A 56 12.78 -5.24 -6.01
CA ARG A 56 14.12 -5.69 -5.63
C ARG A 56 15.05 -4.53 -5.28
N GLU A 57 15.03 -3.47 -6.08
CA GLU A 57 15.79 -2.24 -5.81
C GLU A 57 15.31 -1.56 -4.52
N LEU A 58 13.99 -1.36 -4.38
CA LEU A 58 13.42 -0.76 -3.18
C LEU A 58 13.82 -1.52 -1.92
N PHE A 59 13.83 -2.86 -1.96
CA PHE A 59 14.12 -3.70 -0.81
C PHE A 59 15.60 -4.07 -0.62
N SER A 60 16.51 -3.64 -1.50
CA SER A 60 17.93 -4.03 -1.44
C SER A 60 18.60 -3.63 -0.13
N ASN A 61 18.31 -2.43 0.37
CA ASN A 61 18.96 -1.88 1.55
C ASN A 61 18.20 -2.21 2.85
N LEU A 62 17.27 -3.18 2.83
CA LEU A 62 16.51 -3.52 4.05
C LEU A 62 17.41 -3.97 5.20
N GLN A 63 18.52 -4.65 4.91
CA GLN A 63 19.44 -5.15 5.92
C GLN A 63 20.18 -4.04 6.68
N GLU A 64 20.34 -2.85 6.08
CA GLU A 64 21.00 -1.71 6.73
C GLU A 64 20.20 -1.19 7.95
N PHE A 65 18.91 -1.51 8.01
CA PHE A 65 18.05 -1.14 9.14
C PHE A 65 18.06 -2.18 10.26
N ALA A 66 18.78 -3.29 10.13
CA ALA A 66 18.85 -4.29 11.17
C ALA A 66 19.37 -3.66 12.47
N GLY A 67 18.71 -3.98 13.59
CA GLY A 67 19.12 -3.47 14.89
C GLY A 67 20.50 -4.02 15.33
N PRO A 68 20.98 -3.64 16.54
CA PRO A 68 22.30 -4.05 17.06
C PRO A 68 22.54 -5.57 17.12
N SER A 69 21.46 -6.37 17.10
CA SER A 69 21.51 -7.83 17.08
C SER A 69 21.87 -8.42 15.71
N GLY A 70 21.95 -7.59 14.65
CA GLY A 70 22.12 -8.01 13.26
C GLY A 70 20.88 -8.69 12.67
N LYS A 71 19.78 -8.80 13.42
CA LYS A 71 18.51 -9.34 12.94
C LYS A 71 17.57 -8.18 12.56
N LEU A 72 16.92 -8.30 11.41
CA LEU A 72 15.93 -7.35 10.93
C LEU A 72 14.52 -7.78 11.35
N SER A 73 13.86 -6.98 12.20
CA SER A 73 12.44 -7.10 12.51
C SER A 73 11.62 -6.21 11.57
N LEU A 74 10.88 -6.84 10.65
CA LEU A 74 10.10 -6.15 9.62
C LEU A 74 8.59 -6.31 9.88
N LEU A 75 7.85 -5.20 9.80
CA LEU A 75 6.38 -5.21 9.77
C LEU A 75 5.89 -4.89 8.36
N GLU A 76 5.18 -5.82 7.73
CA GLU A 76 4.49 -5.54 6.46
C GLU A 76 3.02 -5.20 6.71
N LEU A 77 2.63 -3.96 6.40
CA LEU A 77 1.26 -3.50 6.46
C LEU A 77 0.53 -3.89 5.17
N GLY A 78 -0.60 -4.58 5.33
CA GLY A 78 -1.46 -5.05 4.24
C GLY A 78 -0.74 -5.94 3.23
N CYS A 79 -0.18 -7.05 3.71
CA CYS A 79 0.60 -8.01 2.91
C CYS A 79 -0.17 -8.61 1.71
N GLY A 80 -1.51 -8.58 1.73
CA GLY A 80 -2.34 -9.12 0.64
C GLY A 80 -1.97 -10.58 0.33
N THR A 81 -1.56 -10.83 -0.92
CA THR A 81 -1.10 -12.16 -1.38
C THR A 81 0.36 -12.49 -1.02
N GLY A 82 1.06 -11.64 -0.27
CA GLY A 82 2.47 -11.86 0.12
C GLY A 82 3.47 -11.64 -1.01
N ALA A 83 3.10 -10.91 -2.07
CA ALA A 83 3.92 -10.76 -3.28
C ALA A 83 5.29 -10.09 -3.05
N ASN A 84 5.48 -9.41 -1.92
CA ASN A 84 6.71 -8.72 -1.56
C ASN A 84 7.73 -9.63 -0.85
N PHE A 85 7.26 -10.66 -0.15
CA PHE A 85 8.08 -11.52 0.71
C PHE A 85 9.32 -12.10 0.00
N LYS A 86 9.20 -12.47 -1.27
CA LYS A 86 10.31 -13.00 -2.08
C LYS A 86 11.47 -12.02 -2.35
N PHE A 87 11.32 -10.74 -2.01
CA PHE A 87 12.33 -9.70 -2.22
C PHE A 87 13.03 -9.27 -0.93
N TYR A 88 12.65 -9.84 0.21
CA TYR A 88 13.23 -9.52 1.51
C TYR A 88 14.53 -10.29 1.74
N PRO A 89 15.45 -9.73 2.56
CA PRO A 89 16.75 -10.33 2.80
C PRO A 89 16.62 -11.72 3.43
N PRO A 90 17.54 -12.65 3.13
CA PRO A 90 17.34 -14.07 3.40
C PRO A 90 17.55 -14.52 4.85
N GLU A 91 17.82 -13.60 5.78
CA GLU A 91 18.31 -13.88 7.13
C GLU A 91 17.21 -14.18 8.17
N CYS A 92 15.97 -14.45 7.75
CA CYS A 92 14.91 -14.86 8.67
C CYS A 92 14.45 -16.31 8.34
N ARG A 93 14.52 -17.25 9.27
CA ARG A 93 14.14 -18.69 9.20
C ARG A 93 12.62 -19.12 9.36
N SER A 94 11.88 -19.30 8.27
CA SER A 94 10.67 -20.16 8.03
C SER A 94 9.28 -19.82 8.66
N ILE A 95 8.11 -20.27 8.15
CA ILE A 95 7.75 -21.59 7.56
C ILE A 95 6.62 -21.48 6.50
N ALA A 96 6.88 -21.82 5.23
CA ALA A 96 6.17 -22.87 4.46
C ALA A 96 6.45 -22.81 2.95
N GLU A 97 6.64 -21.63 2.35
CA GLU A 97 7.02 -21.53 0.91
C GLU A 97 8.14 -20.50 0.61
N ASN A 98 8.49 -19.63 1.58
CA ASN A 98 9.70 -18.80 1.52
C ASN A 98 10.70 -19.31 2.57
N ARG A 99 11.70 -20.08 2.13
CA ARG A 99 12.75 -20.69 2.99
C ARG A 99 13.64 -19.68 3.74
N HIS A 100 13.44 -18.39 3.47
CA HIS A 100 14.32 -17.28 3.79
C HIS A 100 13.62 -16.16 4.62
N LEU A 101 12.38 -16.40 5.12
CA LEU A 101 11.72 -15.52 6.11
C LEU A 101 11.16 -16.25 7.37
N GLN A 102 11.50 -15.77 8.60
CA GLN A 102 10.80 -16.11 9.86
C GLN A 102 9.56 -15.24 9.91
N PHE A 103 8.40 -15.85 9.88
CA PHE A 103 7.19 -15.14 10.27
C PHE A 103 6.97 -15.38 11.75
N GLU A 104 7.07 -14.34 12.57
CA GLU A 104 6.81 -14.47 14.00
C GLU A 104 5.31 -14.62 14.26
N ARG A 105 4.48 -13.81 13.59
CA ARG A 105 3.02 -13.82 13.70
C ARG A 105 2.35 -13.07 12.55
N PHE A 106 1.13 -13.47 12.22
CA PHE A 106 0.21 -12.68 11.38
C PHE A 106 -0.80 -11.99 12.29
N LEU A 107 -0.96 -10.68 12.11
CA LEU A 107 -1.89 -9.87 12.88
C LEU A 107 -3.01 -9.38 11.97
N VAL A 108 -4.26 -9.54 12.40
CA VAL A 108 -5.43 -9.02 11.70
C VAL A 108 -5.89 -7.77 12.43
N GLY A 109 -5.87 -6.63 11.75
CA GLY A 109 -6.21 -5.34 12.31
C GLY A 109 -6.25 -4.22 11.26
N VAL A 110 -6.68 -3.03 11.69
CA VAL A 110 -6.65 -1.82 10.86
C VAL A 110 -5.30 -1.12 11.00
N GLY A 111 -4.78 -0.55 9.91
CA GLY A 111 -3.47 0.11 9.92
C GLY A 111 -3.46 1.36 10.83
N GLU A 112 -4.62 1.98 11.04
CA GLU A 112 -4.80 3.13 11.92
C GLU A 112 -4.72 2.78 13.43
N ASN A 113 -4.69 1.49 13.77
CA ASN A 113 -4.55 1.02 15.15
C ASN A 113 -3.77 -0.30 15.20
N MET A 114 -2.46 -0.18 15.48
CA MET A 114 -1.52 -1.28 15.60
C MET A 114 -1.26 -1.68 17.05
N HIS A 115 -2.24 -1.57 17.96
CA HIS A 115 -2.08 -1.93 19.39
C HIS A 115 -1.55 -3.35 19.65
N GLN A 116 -1.69 -4.26 18.69
CA GLN A 116 -1.16 -5.63 18.75
C GLN A 116 0.37 -5.70 18.56
N VAL A 117 0.98 -4.61 18.10
CA VAL A 117 2.43 -4.43 17.93
C VAL A 117 2.91 -3.47 19.01
N ALA A 118 3.92 -3.90 19.77
CA ALA A 118 4.49 -3.12 20.84
C ALA A 118 5.28 -1.91 20.32
N ASP A 119 5.39 -0.88 21.16
CA ASP A 119 6.15 0.33 20.87
C ASP A 119 7.64 -0.01 20.74
N GLY A 120 8.30 0.59 19.75
CA GLY A 120 9.75 0.48 19.61
C GLY A 120 10.30 -0.93 19.42
N THR A 121 9.54 -1.86 18.82
CA THR A 121 10.00 -3.25 18.60
C THR A 121 10.43 -3.55 17.17
N VAL A 122 10.01 -2.73 16.20
CA VAL A 122 10.18 -2.97 14.77
C VAL A 122 11.35 -2.13 14.22
N ASP A 123 12.13 -2.73 13.33
CA ASP A 123 13.29 -2.09 12.69
C ASP A 123 12.93 -1.39 11.37
N ALA A 124 12.00 -1.96 10.61
CA ALA A 124 11.46 -1.32 9.40
C ALA A 124 10.00 -1.70 9.15
N VAL A 125 9.24 -0.77 8.56
CA VAL A 125 7.85 -0.98 8.16
C VAL A 125 7.72 -0.91 6.64
N VAL A 126 7.21 -1.95 6.01
CA VAL A 126 6.87 -1.94 4.58
C VAL A 126 5.39 -1.70 4.41
N CYS A 127 5.04 -0.72 3.58
CA CYS A 127 3.66 -0.38 3.26
C CYS A 127 3.54 -0.18 1.74
N THR A 128 2.97 -1.16 1.05
CA THR A 128 2.79 -1.10 -0.42
C THR A 128 1.32 -1.17 -0.77
N LEU A 129 0.79 -0.17 -1.48
CA LEU A 129 -0.61 -0.11 -1.94
C LEU A 129 -1.68 -0.16 -0.83
N VAL A 130 -1.34 0.27 0.40
CA VAL A 130 -2.25 0.22 1.57
C VAL A 130 -2.68 1.61 2.03
N LEU A 131 -1.82 2.64 1.93
CA LEU A 131 -2.19 3.99 2.39
C LEU A 131 -3.33 4.64 1.61
N CYS A 132 -3.63 4.18 0.39
CA CYS A 132 -4.76 4.69 -0.39
C CYS A 132 -6.10 4.07 0.02
N SER A 133 -6.12 3.03 0.87
CA SER A 133 -7.34 2.37 1.35
C SER A 133 -7.66 2.66 2.82
N VAL A 134 -6.80 3.36 3.53
CA VAL A 134 -7.02 3.80 4.92
C VAL A 134 -7.79 5.12 4.98
N ARG A 135 -8.52 5.34 6.07
CA ARG A 135 -9.31 6.56 6.26
C ARG A 135 -8.46 7.74 6.68
N ASN A 136 -7.42 7.48 7.47
CA ASN A 136 -6.55 8.52 8.01
C ASN A 136 -5.08 8.09 7.89
N GLN A 137 -4.40 8.61 6.86
CA GLN A 137 -2.99 8.29 6.62
C GLN A 137 -2.09 8.80 7.74
N GLU A 138 -2.35 9.99 8.31
CA GLU A 138 -1.56 10.52 9.42
C GLU A 138 -1.61 9.61 10.64
N GLN A 139 -2.77 9.02 10.93
CA GLN A 139 -2.93 8.09 12.04
C GLN A 139 -2.09 6.82 11.83
N VAL A 140 -2.08 6.28 10.61
CA VAL A 140 -1.17 5.17 10.25
C VAL A 140 0.29 5.58 10.47
N LEU A 141 0.70 6.77 10.00
CA LEU A 141 2.06 7.26 10.16
C LEU A 141 2.46 7.43 11.65
N ARG A 142 1.53 7.86 12.51
CA ARG A 142 1.75 7.92 13.97
C ARG A 142 1.96 6.53 14.56
N GLU A 143 1.17 5.55 14.16
CA GLU A 143 1.33 4.16 14.59
C GLU A 143 2.64 3.55 14.08
N VAL A 144 3.02 3.82 12.83
CA VAL A 144 4.32 3.45 12.28
C VAL A 144 5.45 4.03 13.13
N ARG A 145 5.37 5.32 13.46
CA ARG A 145 6.36 5.97 14.33
C ARG A 145 6.41 5.36 15.72
N ARG A 146 5.27 4.95 16.28
CA ARG A 146 5.19 4.32 17.60
C ARG A 146 5.88 2.95 17.63
N VAL A 147 5.66 2.10 16.62
CA VAL A 147 6.19 0.73 16.60
C VAL A 147 7.67 0.65 16.21
N LEU A 148 8.21 1.67 15.54
CA LEU A 148 9.61 1.75 15.14
C LEU A 148 10.54 1.99 16.35
N ARG A 149 11.68 1.29 16.39
CA ARG A 149 12.70 1.48 17.43
C ARG A 149 13.17 2.94 17.52
N PRO A 150 13.39 3.48 18.74
CA PRO A 150 13.98 4.81 18.93
C PRO A 150 15.40 4.89 18.33
N GLY A 151 15.76 6.03 17.73
CA GLY A 151 17.07 6.25 17.10
C GLY A 151 17.13 5.89 15.62
N LEU A 152 16.10 5.20 15.11
CA LEU A 152 15.79 5.22 13.69
C LEU A 152 15.16 6.58 13.39
N SER A 153 15.98 7.53 12.94
CA SER A 153 15.51 8.83 12.51
C SER A 153 14.37 8.64 11.53
N LEU A 154 13.24 9.29 11.79
CA LEU A 154 12.13 9.45 10.86
C LEU A 154 12.57 10.33 9.67
N SER A 155 13.67 9.95 9.02
CA SER A 155 13.83 10.26 7.62
C SER A 155 12.73 9.48 6.93
N THR A 156 12.06 10.14 6.01
CA THR A 156 10.99 9.68 5.13
C THR A 156 11.29 8.40 4.32
N ASP A 157 12.37 7.69 4.64
CA ASP A 157 12.92 6.51 3.96
C ASP A 157 12.50 5.16 4.60
N LEU A 158 12.04 5.16 5.86
CA LEU A 158 11.62 3.94 6.58
C LEU A 158 10.21 3.44 6.22
N ILE A 159 9.52 4.14 5.31
CA ILE A 159 8.32 3.66 4.64
C ILE A 159 8.73 3.38 3.21
N LYS A 160 9.07 2.12 2.93
CA LYS A 160 9.33 1.69 1.54
C LYS A 160 8.01 1.61 0.78
N TYR A 161 7.62 2.77 0.26
CA TYR A 161 6.42 2.99 -0.53
C TYR A 161 6.66 2.49 -1.96
N SER A 162 6.13 1.32 -2.29
CA SER A 162 6.04 0.87 -3.68
C SER A 162 4.74 1.38 -4.28
N SER A 163 4.70 2.66 -4.67
CA SER A 163 3.71 3.15 -5.63
C SER A 163 4.40 3.37 -6.94
N SER A 164 4.19 2.44 -7.84
CA SER A 164 4.55 2.60 -9.24
C SER A 164 3.25 2.76 -10.02
N ALA A 165 2.64 3.94 -9.87
CA ALA A 165 1.97 4.65 -10.94
C ALA A 165 1.95 6.15 -10.59
N LEU A 166 2.79 6.92 -11.30
CA LEU A 166 2.92 8.38 -11.40
C LEU A 166 3.90 9.10 -10.46
N PRO A 167 4.80 9.96 -11.00
CA PRO A 167 5.68 10.80 -10.22
C PRO A 167 4.88 12.02 -9.74
N LEU A 168 4.54 12.08 -8.46
CA LEU A 168 4.20 13.34 -7.83
C LEU A 168 5.36 13.70 -6.92
N SER A 169 6.21 14.60 -7.42
CA SER A 169 7.22 15.31 -6.66
C SER A 169 6.56 16.01 -5.47
N CYS A 170 6.62 15.41 -4.29
CA CYS A 170 6.37 16.13 -3.05
C CYS A 170 7.72 16.67 -2.57
N THR A 171 8.05 17.89 -2.99
CA THR A 171 9.09 18.67 -2.33
C THR A 171 8.60 19.09 -0.94
N PRO A 172 9.41 18.98 0.11
CA PRO A 172 9.04 19.48 1.43
C PRO A 172 9.19 20.99 1.43
N SER A 173 8.09 21.73 1.30
CA SER A 173 8.10 23.16 1.63
C SER A 173 7.68 23.33 3.09
N HIS A 174 8.66 23.67 3.91
CA HIS A 174 8.44 24.33 5.19
C HIS A 174 7.73 25.67 4.93
N GLN A 175 6.57 25.92 5.56
CA GLN A 175 6.29 27.11 6.39
C GLN A 175 4.92 26.96 7.11
N PRO A 176 4.78 27.43 8.36
CA PRO A 176 3.54 27.34 9.13
C PRO A 176 2.61 28.50 8.77
N VAL A 177 1.32 28.24 8.56
CA VAL A 177 0.28 29.27 8.50
C VAL A 177 -0.74 29.02 9.60
N THR A 178 -0.74 29.92 10.58
CA THR A 178 -1.72 30.05 11.67
C THR A 178 -3.15 30.24 11.12
N PRO A 179 -4.20 29.71 11.77
CA PRO A 179 -5.58 30.02 11.40
C PRO A 179 -5.95 31.45 11.84
N PRO A 180 -6.69 32.22 11.02
CA PRO A 180 -7.30 33.45 11.50
C PRO A 180 -8.51 33.10 12.37
N PHE A 181 -8.54 33.74 13.53
CA PHE A 181 -9.73 33.90 14.36
C PHE A 181 -10.91 34.41 13.54
N ILE A 182 -12.06 33.72 13.65
CA ILE A 182 -13.38 34.31 13.90
C ILE A 182 -14.09 33.38 14.88
#